data_AF-T1BSJ7-F1
#
_entry.id   AF-T1BSJ7-F1
#
_cell.length_a   1.000
_cell.length_b   1.000
_cell.length_c   1.000
_cell.angle_alpha   90.00
_cell.angle_beta   90.00
_cell.angle_gamma   90.00
#
_symmetry.space_group_name_H-M   'P 1'
#
loop_
_entity.id
_entity.type
_entity.pdbx_description
1 polymer ?
#
loop_
_entity_poly.entity_id
_entity_poly.type
_entity_poly.pdbx_seq_one_letter_code
_entity_poly.pdbx_strand_id
1 'polypeptide(L)'
;MSIKINSKIKTYSLAKDTAKPNESFIPEADRRLKLGMVPNATALLRWEKRPRPVGGNPAWTYMVDAPNGAFAVSVGHIENGHASPFEVWVMGEAPRGLSALAKSVSMDMRSMDRAWLKKKLESLAKCPGQSFVMAMPDGINVRVPSEVAAFARLVLWRCNELNAFADEGGAMPLIEALMSKREPKTTTEGTLSWTVDVANVGTGDDFVLFLKEATLPNGQRRPFSIWLAGDYPRSLDGLCKSLSLDMRIVDVGWVLRKLDQIADAAEGMGGFMAQVPGKEKSSWYASTVAYIAALVKHRFKVLGLCDERGVPTGKTILSVIENVAHRDAPRVAEPLHGGDCMECGAVGAVRNEGGCGTCGVCGSSKCS
;
A
#
# COMPACT_ATOMS: atom_id res chain seq x y z
N MET A 1 -5.90 -66.23 -23.31
CA MET A 1 -6.63 -66.62 -22.08
C MET A 1 -7.70 -65.58 -21.81
N SER A 2 -8.97 -65.91 -22.07
CA SER A 2 -10.11 -65.02 -21.85
C SER A 2 -10.79 -65.40 -20.54
N ILE A 3 -10.80 -64.52 -19.55
CA ILE A 3 -11.52 -64.74 -18.29
C ILE A 3 -12.98 -64.35 -18.51
N LYS A 4 -13.88 -65.35 -18.51
CA LYS A 4 -15.33 -65.14 -18.44
C LYS A 4 -15.74 -64.92 -16.98
N ILE A 5 -16.34 -63.77 -16.68
CA ILE A 5 -16.96 -63.49 -15.38
C ILE A 5 -18.39 -64.06 -15.42
N ASN A 6 -18.68 -65.03 -14.54
CA ASN A 6 -19.86 -65.89 -14.64
C ASN A 6 -20.88 -65.67 -13.50
N SER A 7 -21.09 -64.43 -13.04
CA SER A 7 -22.19 -64.11 -12.11
C SER A 7 -22.60 -62.64 -12.15
N LYS A 8 -23.91 -62.37 -12.05
CA LYS A 8 -24.48 -61.01 -11.97
C LYS A 8 -24.23 -60.42 -10.58
N ILE A 9 -23.53 -59.29 -10.52
CA ILE A 9 -23.40 -58.45 -9.31
C ILE A 9 -24.80 -57.95 -8.93
N LYS A 10 -25.32 -58.35 -7.77
CA LYS A 10 -26.70 -58.06 -7.35
C LYS A 10 -26.88 -56.84 -6.45
N THR A 11 -25.82 -56.16 -6.01
CA THR A 11 -25.91 -54.89 -5.27
C THR A 11 -24.52 -54.31 -5.10
N TYR A 12 -24.38 -52.99 -5.25
CA TYR A 12 -23.19 -52.24 -4.82
C TYR A 12 -23.65 -51.20 -3.79
N SER A 13 -22.94 -51.11 -2.66
CA SER A 13 -23.02 -49.97 -1.76
C SER A 13 -21.77 -49.11 -1.97
N LEU A 14 -21.97 -47.81 -2.18
CA LEU A 14 -20.86 -46.86 -2.13
C LEU A 14 -20.32 -46.85 -0.69
N ALA A 15 -19.02 -47.08 -0.55
CA ALA A 15 -18.35 -46.96 0.73
C ALA A 15 -18.63 -45.56 1.32
N LYS A 16 -19.13 -45.51 2.55
CA LYS A 16 -19.24 -44.25 3.29
C LYS A 16 -17.83 -43.73 3.53
N ASP A 17 -17.58 -42.55 2.99
CA ASP A 17 -16.31 -41.85 3.06
C ASP A 17 -16.04 -41.43 4.52
N THR A 18 -15.36 -42.30 5.27
CA THR A 18 -14.75 -41.96 6.56
C THR A 18 -13.26 -41.71 6.35
N ALA A 19 -12.94 -40.71 5.54
CA ALA A 19 -11.60 -40.14 5.48
C ALA A 19 -11.59 -38.81 6.25
N LYS A 20 -10.82 -38.76 7.34
CA LYS A 20 -10.46 -37.50 7.99
C LYS A 20 -9.77 -36.62 6.95
N PRO A 21 -10.09 -35.31 6.87
CA PRO A 21 -9.43 -34.44 5.90
C PRO A 21 -7.96 -34.27 6.31
N ASN A 22 -7.06 -34.87 5.53
CA ASN A 22 -5.66 -34.47 5.57
C ASN A 22 -5.59 -33.05 5.03
N GLU A 23 -5.20 -32.12 5.90
CA GLU A 23 -4.75 -30.80 5.48
C GLU A 23 -3.52 -30.94 4.58
N SER A 24 -3.47 -30.06 3.57
CA SER A 24 -2.44 -29.88 2.54
C SER A 24 -2.69 -30.59 1.20
N PHE A 25 -2.62 -29.77 0.14
CA PHE A 25 -2.94 -30.01 -1.28
C PHE A 25 -4.41 -29.81 -1.69
N ILE A 26 -4.87 -28.55 -1.63
CA ILE A 26 -5.92 -28.08 -2.54
C ILE A 26 -5.27 -27.85 -3.92
N PRO A 27 -5.70 -28.54 -5.00
CA PRO A 27 -5.17 -28.34 -6.34
C PRO A 27 -5.29 -26.87 -6.80
N GLU A 28 -4.35 -26.41 -7.62
CA GLU A 28 -4.32 -25.03 -8.14
C GLU A 28 -5.61 -24.60 -8.87
N ALA A 29 -6.34 -25.58 -9.42
CA ALA A 29 -7.61 -25.40 -10.12
C ALA A 29 -8.84 -25.22 -9.19
N ASP A 30 -8.74 -25.55 -7.89
CA ASP A 30 -9.89 -25.57 -6.98
C ASP A 30 -9.90 -24.38 -6.00
N ARG A 31 -9.38 -23.23 -6.45
CA ARG A 31 -9.41 -21.94 -5.74
C ARG A 31 -10.81 -21.32 -5.80
N ARG A 32 -11.77 -21.96 -5.14
CA ARG A 32 -13.16 -21.49 -5.09
C ARG A 32 -13.21 -20.10 -4.43
N LEU A 33 -14.14 -19.26 -4.87
CA LEU A 33 -14.40 -17.92 -4.30
C LEU A 33 -14.77 -17.92 -2.81
N LYS A 34 -14.96 -19.10 -2.21
CA LYS A 34 -15.14 -19.27 -0.78
C LYS A 34 -13.76 -19.21 -0.11
N LEU A 35 -13.49 -18.10 0.56
CA LEU A 35 -12.27 -17.94 1.36
C LEU A 35 -12.35 -18.83 2.62
N GLY A 36 -11.22 -19.43 2.99
CA GLY A 36 -11.11 -20.32 4.15
C GLY A 36 -11.14 -19.58 5.49
N MET A 37 -10.78 -20.30 6.56
CA MET A 37 -10.75 -19.76 7.93
C MET A 37 -9.85 -18.52 8.04
N VAL A 38 -10.30 -17.55 8.83
CA VAL A 38 -9.62 -16.28 9.06
C VAL A 38 -8.49 -16.46 10.09
N PRO A 39 -7.22 -16.18 9.74
CA PRO A 39 -6.09 -16.26 10.66
C PRO A 39 -6.07 -15.15 11.72
N ASN A 40 -5.53 -15.45 12.91
CA ASN A 40 -5.34 -14.51 14.02
C ASN A 40 -3.90 -13.94 13.98
N ALA A 41 -3.70 -12.74 13.42
CA ALA A 41 -2.41 -12.06 13.40
C ALA A 41 -2.42 -10.82 14.32
N THR A 42 -1.40 -10.64 15.17
CA THR A 42 -1.36 -9.55 16.16
C THR A 42 -0.16 -8.64 15.94
N ALA A 43 -0.39 -7.32 15.97
CA ALA A 43 0.57 -6.21 15.82
C ALA A 43 1.30 -6.10 14.47
N LEU A 44 1.27 -4.92 13.83
CA LEU A 44 1.78 -4.77 12.46
C LEU A 44 2.51 -3.46 12.16
N LEU A 45 1.92 -2.34 12.55
CA LEU A 45 2.40 -1.02 12.12
C LEU A 45 3.32 -0.43 13.17
N ARG A 46 4.62 -0.32 12.86
CA ARG A 46 5.57 0.38 13.72
C ARG A 46 5.27 1.88 13.78
N TRP A 47 4.84 2.48 12.66
CA TRP A 47 4.53 3.90 12.60
C TRP A 47 3.26 4.19 11.77
N GLU A 48 2.17 4.53 12.44
CA GLU A 48 0.94 4.98 11.78
C GLU A 48 1.13 6.32 11.06
N LYS A 49 1.77 7.29 11.71
CA LYS A 49 2.18 8.57 11.11
C LYS A 49 3.65 8.54 10.72
N ARG A 50 4.00 9.25 9.64
CA ARG A 50 5.39 9.42 9.17
C ARG A 50 6.25 10.07 10.27
N PRO A 51 7.26 9.40 10.86
CA PRO A 51 8.26 10.06 11.69
C PRO A 51 8.97 11.17 10.93
N ARG A 52 9.31 12.24 11.65
CA ARG A 52 9.99 13.43 11.10
C ARG A 52 11.27 13.67 11.90
N PRO A 53 12.38 13.00 11.53
CA PRO A 53 13.67 13.28 12.15
C PRO A 53 14.08 14.74 11.90
N VAL A 54 14.53 15.43 12.94
CA VAL A 54 14.93 16.86 12.86
C VAL A 54 16.11 17.05 11.89
N GLY A 55 17.05 16.10 11.86
CA GLY A 55 18.21 16.12 10.96
C GLY A 55 17.92 15.70 9.51
N GLY A 56 16.65 15.54 9.13
CA GLY A 56 16.27 14.97 7.83
C GLY A 56 16.35 13.45 7.80
N ASN A 57 15.97 12.86 6.66
CA ASN A 57 16.06 11.41 6.43
C ASN A 57 17.26 11.12 5.51
N PRO A 58 18.05 10.08 5.78
CA PRO A 58 18.94 9.49 4.79
C PRO A 58 18.14 8.77 3.69
N ALA A 59 18.43 9.09 2.42
CA ALA A 59 17.82 8.46 1.26
C ALA A 59 18.79 8.26 0.11
N TRP A 60 18.51 7.26 -0.72
CA TRP A 60 19.19 7.04 -1.99
C TRP A 60 18.24 7.29 -3.16
N THR A 61 18.68 8.03 -4.16
CA THR A 61 17.86 8.39 -5.33
C THR A 61 18.40 7.73 -6.59
N TYR A 62 17.49 7.09 -7.33
CA TYR A 62 17.75 6.48 -8.64
C TYR A 62 17.02 7.26 -9.73
N MET A 63 17.69 7.55 -10.83
CA MET A 63 17.08 8.16 -12.02
C MET A 63 16.56 7.06 -12.96
N VAL A 64 15.36 7.28 -13.52
CA VAL A 64 14.71 6.38 -14.47
C VAL A 64 14.33 7.19 -15.70
N ASP A 65 14.99 6.89 -16.81
CA ASP A 65 14.65 7.43 -18.13
C ASP A 65 13.62 6.49 -18.79
N ALA A 66 12.35 6.72 -18.54
CA ALA A 66 11.26 5.95 -19.12
C ALA A 66 10.76 6.58 -20.44
N PRO A 67 10.11 5.81 -21.33
CA PRO A 67 9.64 6.32 -22.62
C PRO A 67 8.70 7.53 -22.52
N ASN A 68 7.94 7.63 -21.44
CA ASN A 68 6.90 8.64 -21.24
C ASN A 68 7.31 9.77 -20.28
N GLY A 69 8.57 9.81 -19.84
CA GLY A 69 9.08 10.83 -18.93
C GLY A 69 10.23 10.34 -18.05
N ALA A 70 11.11 11.27 -17.66
CA ALA A 70 12.19 10.98 -16.74
C ALA A 70 11.75 11.25 -15.29
N PHE A 71 11.95 10.27 -14.41
CA PHE A 71 11.56 10.38 -13.01
C PHE A 71 12.60 9.81 -12.06
N ALA A 72 12.53 10.24 -10.80
CA ALA A 72 13.43 9.80 -9.75
C ALA A 72 12.69 8.95 -8.72
N VAL A 73 13.32 7.86 -8.28
CA VAL A 73 12.86 7.01 -7.18
C VAL A 73 13.79 7.20 -6.00
N SER A 74 13.31 7.87 -4.95
CA SER A 74 14.09 8.12 -3.73
C SER A 74 13.62 7.22 -2.60
N VAL A 75 14.49 6.34 -2.10
CA VAL A 75 14.18 5.40 -1.02
C VAL A 75 14.90 5.84 0.25
N GLY A 76 14.11 6.24 1.24
CA GLY A 76 14.59 6.65 2.56
C GLY A 76 14.62 5.51 3.57
N HIS A 77 15.58 5.56 4.49
CA HIS A 77 15.72 4.60 5.57
C HIS A 77 15.86 5.28 6.94
N ILE A 78 15.58 4.54 8.00
CA ILE A 78 15.81 4.96 9.40
C ILE A 78 16.93 4.10 9.97
N GLU A 79 17.80 4.72 10.76
CA GLU A 79 18.92 4.09 11.43
C GLU A 79 18.64 4.04 12.94
N ASN A 80 18.18 2.89 13.43
CA ASN A 80 17.94 2.63 14.85
C ASN A 80 18.64 1.32 15.23
N GLY A 81 19.97 1.34 15.25
CA GLY A 81 20.83 0.15 15.43
C GLY A 81 20.99 -0.71 14.16
N HIS A 82 20.00 -0.71 13.27
CA HIS A 82 20.11 -1.23 11.90
C HIS A 82 19.41 -0.28 10.92
N ALA A 83 19.91 -0.21 9.68
CA ALA A 83 19.29 0.57 8.63
C ALA A 83 18.07 -0.19 8.08
N SER A 84 16.90 0.44 8.12
CA SER A 84 15.63 -0.19 7.74
C SER A 84 14.89 0.72 6.75
N PRO A 85 14.39 0.20 5.60
CA PRO A 85 13.61 0.99 4.68
C PRO A 85 12.38 1.55 5.39
N PHE A 86 12.10 2.81 5.11
CA PHE A 86 11.11 3.58 5.84
C PHE A 86 10.08 4.21 4.90
N GLU A 87 10.52 4.83 3.81
CA GLU A 87 9.64 5.45 2.84
C GLU A 87 10.25 5.47 1.45
N VAL A 88 9.41 5.68 0.46
CA VAL A 88 9.80 5.86 -0.93
C VAL A 88 9.01 7.01 -1.55
N TRP A 89 9.72 7.85 -2.27
CA TRP A 89 9.20 8.98 -3.01
C TRP A 89 9.46 8.80 -4.50
N VAL A 90 8.55 9.36 -5.28
CA VAL A 90 8.66 9.42 -6.73
C VAL A 90 8.52 10.89 -7.12
N MET A 91 9.45 11.38 -7.93
CA MET A 91 9.61 12.80 -8.27
C MET A 91 9.90 12.95 -9.78
N GLY A 92 9.70 14.15 -10.32
CA GLY A 92 9.89 14.42 -11.76
C GLY A 92 8.65 14.04 -12.57
N GLU A 93 8.85 13.64 -13.83
CA GLU A 93 7.80 13.33 -14.81
C GLU A 93 7.25 11.92 -14.62
N ALA A 94 7.05 11.51 -13.37
CA ALA A 94 6.58 10.18 -13.06
C ALA A 94 5.17 9.93 -13.64
N PRO A 95 4.90 8.72 -14.17
CA PRO A 95 3.59 8.43 -14.70
C PRO A 95 2.52 8.51 -13.61
N ARG A 96 1.31 8.92 -14.01
CA ARG A 96 0.17 9.08 -13.11
C ARG A 96 -0.11 7.83 -12.28
N GLY A 97 -0.56 7.99 -11.04
CA GLY A 97 -0.70 6.91 -10.08
C GLY A 97 0.58 6.40 -9.42
N LEU A 98 1.78 6.60 -9.99
CA LEU A 98 3.01 6.06 -9.42
C LEU A 98 3.35 6.70 -8.05
N SER A 99 3.11 7.99 -7.87
CA SER A 99 3.29 8.67 -6.58
C SER A 99 2.31 8.17 -5.51
N ALA A 100 1.08 7.84 -5.89
CA ALA A 100 0.11 7.23 -4.97
C ALA A 100 0.50 5.80 -4.59
N LEU A 101 1.03 5.03 -5.56
CA LEU A 101 1.63 3.73 -5.28
C LEU A 101 2.83 3.85 -4.34
N ALA A 102 3.69 4.84 -4.51
CA ALA A 102 4.83 5.10 -3.62
C ALA A 102 4.38 5.45 -2.19
N LYS A 103 3.33 6.27 -2.02
CA LYS A 103 2.70 6.50 -0.70
C LYS A 103 2.22 5.20 -0.06
N SER A 104 1.52 4.36 -0.83
CA SER A 104 1.07 3.04 -0.37
C SER A 104 2.24 2.14 0.05
N VAL A 105 3.28 2.02 -0.78
CA VAL A 105 4.48 1.20 -0.49
C VAL A 105 5.25 1.74 0.73
N SER A 106 5.30 3.06 0.92
CA SER A 106 5.90 3.66 2.12
C SER A 106 5.18 3.22 3.42
N MET A 107 3.88 2.95 3.38
CA MET A 107 3.19 2.35 4.52
C MET A 107 3.55 0.87 4.72
N ASP A 108 3.85 0.13 3.64
CA ASP A 108 4.37 -1.24 3.76
C ASP A 108 5.78 -1.25 4.38
N MET A 109 6.64 -0.31 4.01
CA MET A 109 7.98 -0.14 4.62
C MET A 109 7.93 0.17 6.12
N ARG A 110 6.89 0.89 6.57
CA ARG A 110 6.63 1.18 7.99
C ARG A 110 5.99 0.02 8.75
N SER A 111 5.60 -1.05 8.07
CA SER A 111 5.17 -2.28 8.72
C SER A 111 6.38 -3.09 9.19
N MET A 112 6.17 -3.92 10.20
CA MET A 112 7.17 -4.89 10.66
C MET A 112 7.27 -6.11 9.73
N ASP A 113 6.36 -6.26 8.78
CA ASP A 113 6.29 -7.44 7.91
C ASP A 113 7.13 -7.24 6.62
N ARG A 114 8.39 -7.66 6.70
CA ARG A 114 9.34 -7.59 5.58
C ARG A 114 8.99 -8.55 4.46
N ALA A 115 8.41 -9.71 4.79
CA ALA A 115 7.92 -10.68 3.81
C ALA A 115 6.77 -10.11 2.99
N TRP A 116 5.87 -9.33 3.61
CA TRP A 116 4.81 -8.60 2.93
C TRP A 116 5.35 -7.56 1.95
N LEU A 117 6.28 -6.72 2.41
CA LEU A 117 6.93 -5.73 1.54
C LEU A 117 7.59 -6.41 0.33
N LYS A 118 8.38 -7.46 0.55
CA LYS A 118 9.03 -8.25 -0.50
C LYS A 118 8.01 -8.82 -1.48
N LYS A 119 6.99 -9.52 -0.98
CA LYS A 119 5.91 -10.11 -1.79
C LYS A 119 5.21 -9.07 -2.66
N LYS A 120 4.92 -7.89 -2.11
CA LYS A 120 4.26 -6.82 -2.86
C LYS A 120 5.17 -6.26 -3.95
N LEU A 121 6.42 -5.96 -3.63
CA LEU A 121 7.36 -5.43 -4.61
C LEU A 121 7.68 -6.44 -5.72
N GLU A 122 7.86 -7.73 -5.41
CA GLU A 122 8.05 -8.78 -6.42
C GLU A 122 6.84 -8.93 -7.35
N SER A 123 5.63 -8.69 -6.82
CA SER A 123 4.40 -8.65 -7.59
C SER A 123 4.38 -7.44 -8.54
N LEU A 124 4.76 -6.26 -8.05
CA LEU A 124 4.83 -5.01 -8.82
C LEU A 124 5.95 -5.03 -9.87
N ALA A 125 7.08 -5.69 -9.60
CA ALA A 125 8.19 -5.89 -10.53
C ALA A 125 7.81 -6.68 -11.80
N LYS A 126 6.61 -7.29 -11.80
CA LYS A 126 6.00 -8.04 -12.91
C LYS A 126 4.76 -7.33 -13.45
N CYS A 127 4.54 -6.05 -13.13
CA CYS A 127 3.39 -5.29 -13.63
C CYS A 127 3.56 -5.02 -15.13
N PRO A 128 2.58 -5.36 -15.99
CA PRO A 128 2.64 -5.04 -17.41
C PRO A 128 2.50 -3.54 -17.64
N GLY A 129 2.91 -3.07 -18.82
CA GLY A 129 2.87 -1.69 -19.27
C GLY A 129 3.70 -1.53 -20.54
N GLN A 130 4.26 -0.33 -20.77
CA GLN A 130 5.20 -0.13 -21.86
C GLN A 130 6.60 -0.59 -21.43
N SER A 131 7.12 -1.63 -22.08
CA SER A 131 8.44 -2.16 -21.74
C SER A 131 9.56 -1.25 -22.23
N PHE A 132 10.63 -1.12 -21.44
CA PHE A 132 11.83 -0.37 -21.82
C PHE A 132 13.08 -0.97 -21.19
N VAL A 133 14.26 -0.47 -21.55
CA VAL A 133 15.55 -0.88 -20.99
C VAL A 133 16.01 0.21 -20.03
N MET A 134 16.47 -0.19 -18.85
CA MET A 134 17.09 0.71 -17.87
C MET A 134 18.38 0.07 -17.33
N ALA A 135 19.34 0.90 -16.94
CA ALA A 135 20.48 0.44 -16.15
C ALA A 135 20.03 0.20 -14.71
N MET A 136 20.32 -0.99 -14.18
CA MET A 136 20.22 -1.27 -12.76
C MET A 136 21.42 -0.66 -12.02
N PRO A 137 21.40 -0.53 -10.68
CA PRO A 137 22.48 0.15 -9.95
C PRO A 137 23.86 -0.52 -10.04
N ASP A 138 23.91 -1.80 -10.43
CA ASP A 138 25.16 -2.52 -10.77
C ASP A 138 25.71 -2.18 -12.18
N GLY A 139 25.06 -1.27 -12.91
CA GLY A 139 25.40 -0.89 -14.28
C GLY A 139 24.89 -1.86 -15.34
N ILE A 140 24.18 -2.93 -14.95
CA ILE A 140 23.66 -3.91 -15.92
C ILE A 140 22.36 -3.39 -16.52
N ASN A 141 22.31 -3.34 -17.84
CA ASN A 141 21.10 -2.99 -18.57
C ASN A 141 20.10 -4.14 -18.54
N VAL A 142 18.89 -3.85 -18.05
CA VAL A 142 17.81 -4.82 -17.91
C VAL A 142 16.55 -4.30 -18.58
N ARG A 143 15.86 -5.19 -19.31
CA ARG A 143 14.51 -4.91 -19.82
C ARG A 143 13.48 -5.06 -18.71
N VAL A 144 12.72 -4.00 -18.48
CA VAL A 144 11.60 -3.94 -17.53
C VAL A 144 10.27 -3.88 -18.29
N PRO A 145 9.20 -4.49 -17.78
CA PRO A 145 7.91 -4.53 -18.47
C PRO A 145 7.10 -3.23 -18.36
N SER A 146 7.43 -2.33 -17.44
CA SER A 146 6.73 -1.07 -17.19
C SER A 146 7.51 -0.16 -16.24
N GLU A 147 7.07 1.10 -16.12
CA GLU A 147 7.59 2.08 -15.17
C GLU A 147 7.32 1.67 -13.72
N VAL A 148 6.16 1.03 -13.47
CA VAL A 148 5.82 0.43 -12.17
C VAL A 148 6.81 -0.68 -11.82
N ALA A 149 7.19 -1.50 -12.80
CA ALA A 149 8.15 -2.57 -12.58
C ALA A 149 9.57 -2.04 -12.38
N ALA A 150 9.97 -0.99 -13.08
CA ALA A 150 11.22 -0.27 -12.85
C ALA A 150 11.30 0.24 -11.40
N PHE A 151 10.26 0.98 -10.97
CA PHE A 151 10.10 1.45 -9.60
C PHE A 151 10.25 0.32 -8.59
N ALA A 152 9.51 -0.78 -8.76
CA ALA A 152 9.54 -1.89 -7.80
C ALA A 152 10.91 -2.58 -7.74
N ARG A 153 11.61 -2.72 -8.87
CA ARG A 153 12.96 -3.31 -8.90
C ARG A 153 14.00 -2.45 -8.20
N LEU A 154 13.95 -1.13 -8.37
CA LEU A 154 14.85 -0.20 -7.67
C LEU A 154 14.59 -0.18 -6.16
N VAL A 155 13.32 -0.25 -5.76
CA VAL A 155 12.96 -0.35 -4.35
C VAL A 155 13.42 -1.68 -3.76
N LEU A 156 13.24 -2.80 -4.47
CA LEU A 156 13.78 -4.11 -4.07
C LEU A 156 15.30 -4.07 -3.92
N TRP A 157 15.98 -3.48 -4.89
CA TRP A 157 17.43 -3.31 -4.86
C TRP A 157 17.87 -2.62 -3.58
N ARG A 158 17.30 -1.44 -3.30
CA ARG A 158 17.67 -0.69 -2.10
C ARG A 158 17.34 -1.43 -0.82
N CYS A 159 16.20 -2.12 -0.75
CA CYS A 159 15.86 -2.94 0.39
C CYS A 159 16.86 -4.09 0.61
N ASN A 160 17.40 -4.68 -0.44
CA ASN A 160 18.47 -5.69 -0.33
C ASN A 160 19.78 -5.08 0.17
N GLU A 161 20.19 -3.91 -0.33
CA GLU A 161 21.38 -3.19 0.17
C GLU A 161 21.28 -2.86 1.66
N LEU A 162 20.07 -2.51 2.12
CA LEU A 162 19.78 -2.25 3.53
C LEU A 162 19.63 -3.53 4.35
N ASN A 163 19.85 -4.71 3.75
CA ASN A 163 19.68 -6.02 4.38
C ASN A 163 18.26 -6.23 4.97
N ALA A 164 17.25 -5.57 4.40
CA ALA A 164 15.90 -5.49 4.96
C ALA A 164 15.13 -6.82 4.92
N PHE A 165 15.60 -7.79 4.12
CA PHE A 165 14.96 -9.08 3.91
C PHE A 165 15.76 -10.27 4.45
N ALA A 166 16.84 -10.03 5.21
CA ALA A 166 17.69 -11.12 5.73
C ALA A 166 17.04 -11.93 6.85
N ASP A 167 16.09 -11.35 7.59
CA ASP A 167 15.37 -12.06 8.65
C ASP A 167 14.16 -12.82 8.06
N GLU A 168 14.43 -13.99 7.48
CA GLU A 168 13.38 -14.89 6.95
C GLU A 168 12.50 -15.52 8.04
N GLY A 169 12.86 -15.39 9.32
CA GLY A 169 12.11 -15.90 10.47
C GLY A 169 11.33 -14.83 11.25
N GLY A 170 11.37 -13.56 10.81
CA GLY A 170 10.68 -12.46 11.46
C GLY A 170 9.15 -12.63 11.46
N ALA A 171 8.46 -11.93 12.36
CA ALA A 171 7.00 -11.95 12.40
C ALA A 171 6.41 -11.48 11.05
N MET A 172 5.47 -12.25 10.50
CA MET A 172 4.81 -11.94 9.22
C MET A 172 3.29 -11.71 9.36
N PRO A 173 2.85 -10.75 10.19
CA PRO A 173 1.44 -10.56 10.53
C PRO A 173 0.53 -10.24 9.33
N LEU A 174 1.01 -9.60 8.25
CA LEU A 174 0.21 -9.38 7.04
C LEU A 174 0.14 -10.63 6.16
N ILE A 175 1.25 -11.35 6.02
CA ILE A 175 1.25 -12.63 5.29
C ILE A 175 0.33 -13.63 5.99
N GLU A 176 0.41 -13.70 7.32
CA GLU A 176 -0.47 -14.51 8.15
C GLU A 176 -1.90 -14.03 8.04
N ALA A 177 -2.18 -12.72 7.99
CA ALA A 177 -3.53 -12.17 7.85
C ALA A 177 -4.14 -12.28 6.43
N LEU A 178 -3.49 -12.94 5.47
CA LEU A 178 -4.05 -13.11 4.13
C LEU A 178 -5.22 -14.12 4.14
N MET A 179 -6.40 -13.67 3.71
CA MET A 179 -7.52 -14.56 3.42
C MET A 179 -7.20 -15.56 2.29
N SER A 180 -6.31 -15.17 1.38
CA SER A 180 -5.79 -16.06 0.33
C SER A 180 -4.40 -15.64 -0.15
N LYS A 181 -3.47 -16.61 -0.21
CA LYS A 181 -2.06 -16.41 -0.65
C LYS A 181 -1.94 -15.91 -2.10
N ARG A 182 -2.87 -16.30 -2.97
CA ARG A 182 -2.99 -15.87 -4.37
C ARG A 182 -4.39 -15.31 -4.64
N GLU A 183 -4.54 -14.50 -5.68
CA GLU A 183 -5.87 -14.00 -6.06
C GLU A 183 -6.80 -15.19 -6.36
N PRO A 184 -7.97 -15.30 -5.70
CA PRO A 184 -8.99 -16.27 -6.07
C PRO A 184 -9.36 -16.12 -7.55
N LYS A 185 -9.55 -17.24 -8.26
CA LYS A 185 -9.93 -17.23 -9.67
C LYS A 185 -11.35 -17.75 -9.80
N THR A 186 -12.09 -17.17 -10.73
CA THR A 186 -13.47 -17.55 -11.02
C THR A 186 -13.50 -18.84 -11.82
N THR A 187 -14.53 -19.66 -11.59
CA THR A 187 -14.89 -20.76 -12.50
C THR A 187 -15.79 -20.22 -13.61
N THR A 188 -16.40 -21.12 -14.39
CA THR A 188 -17.43 -20.79 -15.39
C THR A 188 -18.63 -20.04 -14.80
N GLU A 189 -18.88 -20.17 -13.51
CA GLU A 189 -19.96 -19.47 -12.80
C GLU A 189 -19.67 -17.98 -12.55
N GLY A 190 -18.44 -17.53 -12.79
CA GLY A 190 -18.05 -16.14 -12.57
C GLY A 190 -18.03 -15.73 -11.09
N THR A 191 -18.12 -14.42 -10.84
CA THR A 191 -18.21 -13.80 -9.52
C THR A 191 -19.01 -12.51 -9.61
N LEU A 192 -19.55 -12.05 -8.47
CA LEU A 192 -20.13 -10.71 -8.42
C LEU A 192 -19.00 -9.68 -8.49
N SER A 193 -19.18 -8.68 -9.35
CA SER A 193 -18.31 -7.53 -9.44
C SER A 193 -19.16 -6.27 -9.31
N TRP A 194 -18.83 -5.42 -8.35
CA TRP A 194 -19.37 -4.07 -8.32
C TRP A 194 -18.61 -3.23 -9.35
N THR A 195 -19.32 -2.49 -10.19
CA THR A 195 -18.74 -1.74 -11.30
C THR A 195 -19.22 -0.30 -11.32
N VAL A 196 -18.33 0.63 -11.66
CA VAL A 196 -18.64 2.06 -11.78
C VAL A 196 -17.83 2.68 -12.92
N ASP A 197 -18.50 3.49 -13.74
CA ASP A 197 -17.88 4.29 -14.78
C ASP A 197 -17.21 5.54 -14.20
N VAL A 198 -16.00 5.83 -14.66
CA VAL A 198 -15.20 6.98 -14.24
C VAL A 198 -14.72 7.73 -15.47
N ALA A 199 -15.14 8.99 -15.57
CA ALA A 199 -14.69 9.91 -16.60
C ALA A 199 -14.01 11.14 -15.96
N ASN A 200 -12.77 11.40 -16.33
CA ASN A 200 -12.04 12.62 -15.99
C ASN A 200 -11.57 13.31 -17.29
N VAL A 201 -12.34 14.31 -17.72
CA VAL A 201 -12.09 15.06 -18.96
C VAL A 201 -10.74 15.77 -18.94
N GLY A 202 -10.27 16.23 -17.77
CA GLY A 202 -9.00 16.97 -17.66
C GLY A 202 -7.79 16.11 -17.99
N THR A 203 -7.86 14.81 -17.73
CA THR A 203 -6.79 13.85 -17.98
C THR A 203 -7.07 12.92 -19.15
N GLY A 204 -8.29 12.95 -19.70
CA GLY A 204 -8.75 12.01 -20.73
C GLY A 204 -9.01 10.60 -20.19
N ASP A 205 -9.16 10.41 -18.88
CA ASP A 205 -9.52 9.10 -18.35
C ASP A 205 -10.99 8.80 -18.65
N ASP A 206 -11.26 7.63 -19.23
CA ASP A 206 -12.60 7.10 -19.46
C ASP A 206 -12.54 5.58 -19.31
N PHE A 207 -12.92 5.08 -18.13
CA PHE A 207 -12.79 3.67 -17.80
C PHE A 207 -13.88 3.19 -16.84
N VAL A 208 -14.08 1.88 -16.87
CA VAL A 208 -14.90 1.15 -15.90
C VAL A 208 -14.01 0.58 -14.81
N LEU A 209 -14.33 0.89 -13.56
CA LEU A 209 -13.71 0.30 -12.38
C LEU A 209 -14.49 -0.95 -11.95
N PHE A 210 -13.79 -2.05 -11.70
CA PHE A 210 -14.36 -3.32 -11.23
C PHE A 210 -13.82 -3.67 -9.84
N LEU A 211 -14.71 -3.99 -8.91
CA LEU A 211 -14.39 -4.62 -7.63
C LEU A 211 -14.97 -6.02 -7.56
N LYS A 212 -14.12 -7.03 -7.67
CA LYS A 212 -14.51 -8.44 -7.50
C LYS A 212 -14.79 -8.73 -6.04
N GLU A 213 -15.91 -9.38 -5.78
CA GLU A 213 -16.40 -9.68 -4.43
C GLU A 213 -16.49 -11.18 -4.18
N ALA A 214 -15.95 -11.61 -3.04
CA ALA A 214 -16.07 -12.97 -2.55
C ALA A 214 -17.09 -13.01 -1.40
N THR A 215 -17.81 -14.12 -1.29
CA THR A 215 -18.66 -14.38 -0.11
C THR A 215 -17.87 -15.24 0.87
N LEU A 216 -17.65 -14.69 2.07
CA LEU A 216 -17.03 -15.39 3.19
C LEU A 216 -17.98 -16.45 3.78
N PRO A 217 -17.49 -17.45 4.53
CA PRO A 217 -18.34 -18.49 5.14
C PRO A 217 -19.45 -17.94 6.06
N ASN A 218 -19.25 -16.75 6.65
CA ASN A 218 -20.24 -16.05 7.47
C ASN A 218 -21.30 -15.28 6.65
N GLY A 219 -21.31 -15.41 5.32
CA GLY A 219 -22.22 -14.71 4.41
C GLY A 219 -21.81 -13.27 4.08
N GLN A 220 -20.75 -12.73 4.69
CA GLN A 220 -20.27 -11.38 4.42
C GLN A 220 -19.64 -11.30 3.02
N ARG A 221 -20.03 -10.28 2.26
CA ARG A 221 -19.39 -9.96 0.96
C ARG A 221 -18.14 -9.12 1.19
N ARG A 222 -17.06 -9.50 0.51
CA ARG A 222 -15.73 -8.91 0.68
C ARG A 222 -15.09 -8.60 -0.67
N PRO A 223 -14.81 -7.32 -0.98
CA PRO A 223 -13.96 -6.99 -2.12
C PRO A 223 -12.57 -7.58 -1.92
N PHE A 224 -12.04 -8.25 -2.94
CA PHE A 224 -10.72 -8.88 -2.88
C PHE A 224 -9.78 -8.49 -4.03
N SER A 225 -10.31 -7.83 -5.08
CA SER A 225 -9.51 -7.38 -6.21
C SER A 225 -10.18 -6.22 -6.94
N ILE A 226 -9.34 -5.29 -7.41
CA ILE A 226 -9.71 -4.13 -8.21
C ILE A 226 -9.07 -4.21 -9.60
N TRP A 227 -9.83 -3.88 -10.64
CA TRP A 227 -9.40 -3.82 -12.03
C TRP A 227 -10.00 -2.60 -12.72
N LEU A 228 -9.33 -2.11 -13.76
CA LEU A 228 -9.82 -1.04 -14.63
C LEU A 228 -9.90 -1.56 -16.06
N ALA A 229 -10.86 -1.07 -16.85
CA ALA A 229 -10.93 -1.32 -18.29
C ALA A 229 -11.41 -0.06 -19.02
N GLY A 230 -10.72 0.32 -20.10
CA GLY A 230 -10.97 1.56 -20.84
C GLY A 230 -9.67 2.33 -21.08
N ASP A 231 -9.80 3.64 -21.24
CA ASP A 231 -8.71 4.57 -21.50
C ASP A 231 -8.23 5.20 -20.20
N TYR A 232 -7.03 4.80 -19.79
CA TYR A 232 -6.36 5.27 -18.58
C TYR A 232 -4.86 4.95 -18.66
N PRO A 233 -3.99 5.65 -17.91
CA PRO A 233 -2.56 5.35 -17.89
C PRO A 233 -2.28 3.98 -17.25
N ARG A 234 -1.56 3.11 -17.96
CA ARG A 234 -1.26 1.72 -17.51
C ARG A 234 -0.50 1.63 -16.20
N SER A 235 0.16 2.70 -15.76
CA SER A 235 0.74 2.80 -14.42
C SER A 235 -0.28 2.62 -13.29
N LEU A 236 -1.56 2.94 -13.51
CA LEU A 236 -2.64 2.69 -12.53
C LEU A 236 -2.88 1.20 -12.28
N ASP A 237 -2.49 0.31 -13.21
CA ASP A 237 -2.56 -1.14 -12.98
C ASP A 237 -1.65 -1.56 -11.82
N GLY A 238 -0.54 -0.84 -11.60
CA GLY A 238 0.34 -1.03 -10.44
C GLY A 238 -0.36 -0.73 -9.12
N LEU A 239 -1.10 0.38 -9.06
CA LEU A 239 -1.90 0.74 -7.88
C LEU A 239 -3.02 -0.28 -7.65
N CYS A 240 -3.72 -0.70 -8.71
CA CYS A 240 -4.76 -1.73 -8.63
C CYS A 240 -4.21 -3.07 -8.13
N LYS A 241 -3.01 -3.44 -8.57
CA LYS A 241 -2.30 -4.64 -8.12
C LYS A 241 -1.91 -4.57 -6.65
N SER A 242 -1.42 -3.40 -6.18
CA SER A 242 -1.17 -3.17 -4.75
C SER A 242 -2.46 -3.28 -3.93
N LEU A 243 -3.50 -2.53 -4.30
CA LEU A 243 -4.76 -2.50 -3.56
C LEU A 243 -5.44 -3.88 -3.56
N SER A 244 -5.35 -4.66 -4.64
CA SER A 244 -5.84 -6.04 -4.67
C SER A 244 -5.08 -6.99 -3.73
N LEU A 245 -3.80 -6.72 -3.42
CA LEU A 245 -3.10 -7.41 -2.34
C LEU A 245 -3.63 -6.96 -0.98
N ASP A 246 -3.75 -5.65 -0.77
CA ASP A 246 -4.22 -5.05 0.49
C ASP A 246 -5.66 -5.47 0.86
N MET A 247 -6.56 -5.59 -0.12
CA MET A 247 -7.95 -6.05 0.07
C MET A 247 -8.07 -7.50 0.54
N ARG A 248 -7.04 -8.32 0.27
CA ARG A 248 -6.99 -9.73 0.68
C ARG A 248 -6.54 -9.92 2.12
N ILE A 249 -6.14 -8.86 2.80
CA ILE A 249 -5.93 -8.87 4.23
C ILE A 249 -7.30 -8.91 4.94
N VAL A 250 -7.40 -9.82 5.91
CA VAL A 250 -8.61 -10.01 6.73
C VAL A 250 -9.06 -8.70 7.36
N ASP A 251 -8.12 -7.98 7.97
CA ASP A 251 -8.39 -6.74 8.66
C ASP A 251 -8.73 -5.63 7.66
N VAL A 252 -9.99 -5.20 7.67
CA VAL A 252 -10.50 -4.09 6.85
C VAL A 252 -9.75 -2.79 7.12
N GLY A 253 -9.29 -2.57 8.35
CA GLY A 253 -8.54 -1.38 8.73
C GLY A 253 -7.27 -1.21 7.91
N TRP A 254 -6.62 -2.29 7.49
CA TRP A 254 -5.42 -2.21 6.66
C TRP A 254 -5.68 -1.51 5.33
N VAL A 255 -6.65 -2.02 4.55
CA VAL A 255 -6.97 -1.44 3.24
C VAL A 255 -7.61 -0.06 3.37
N LEU A 256 -8.41 0.19 4.41
CA LEU A 256 -8.98 1.52 4.64
C LEU A 256 -7.90 2.57 4.91
N ARG A 257 -6.90 2.26 5.74
CA ARG A 257 -5.72 3.14 5.95
C ARG A 257 -4.94 3.39 4.66
N LYS A 258 -4.82 2.39 3.78
CA LYS A 258 -4.19 2.55 2.45
C LYS A 258 -4.98 3.53 1.59
N LEU A 259 -6.31 3.38 1.57
CA LEU A 259 -7.22 4.27 0.84
C LEU A 259 -7.23 5.68 1.44
N ASP A 260 -7.07 5.85 2.76
CA ASP A 260 -6.89 7.16 3.41
C ASP A 260 -5.63 7.88 2.93
N GLN A 261 -4.51 7.18 2.80
CA GLN A 261 -3.24 7.78 2.36
C GLN A 261 -3.23 8.25 0.91
N ILE A 262 -4.08 7.69 0.06
CA ILE A 262 -4.17 8.06 -1.36
C ILE A 262 -5.40 8.92 -1.66
N ALA A 263 -6.26 9.20 -0.67
CA ALA A 263 -7.48 9.99 -0.85
C ALA A 263 -7.20 11.47 -1.19
N ASP A 264 -6.01 11.96 -0.86
CA ASP A 264 -5.52 13.31 -1.17
C ASP A 264 -4.39 13.29 -2.21
N ALA A 265 -4.17 12.17 -2.89
CA ALA A 265 -3.15 12.08 -3.92
C ALA A 265 -3.48 13.08 -5.03
N ALA A 266 -2.62 14.08 -5.21
CA ALA A 266 -2.70 15.00 -6.32
C ALA A 266 -1.96 14.44 -7.53
N GLU A 267 -2.50 14.68 -8.71
CA GLU A 267 -1.84 14.43 -10.00
C GLU A 267 -1.76 15.76 -10.76
N GLY A 268 -0.70 15.96 -11.55
CA GLY A 268 -0.58 17.15 -12.39
C GLY A 268 -1.78 17.25 -13.32
N MET A 269 -2.53 18.36 -13.22
CA MET A 269 -3.79 18.59 -13.95
C MET A 269 -4.86 17.50 -13.77
N GLY A 270 -4.77 16.68 -12.71
CA GLY A 270 -5.67 15.56 -12.48
C GLY A 270 -6.95 15.88 -11.72
N GLY A 271 -7.04 17.07 -11.12
CA GLY A 271 -8.18 17.46 -10.29
C GLY A 271 -9.45 17.69 -11.11
N PHE A 272 -10.59 17.20 -10.60
CA PHE A 272 -11.86 17.30 -11.29
C PHE A 272 -13.05 17.24 -10.32
N MET A 273 -14.23 17.68 -10.78
CA MET A 273 -15.47 17.48 -10.05
C MET A 273 -16.08 16.13 -10.40
N ALA A 274 -16.52 15.40 -9.38
CA ALA A 274 -17.27 14.17 -9.56
C ALA A 274 -18.37 14.04 -8.49
N GLN A 275 -19.34 13.18 -8.75
CA GLN A 275 -20.40 12.90 -7.79
C GLN A 275 -19.81 12.28 -6.51
N VAL A 276 -20.20 12.81 -5.35
CA VAL A 276 -19.81 12.23 -4.06
C VAL A 276 -20.49 10.86 -3.93
N PRO A 277 -19.73 9.77 -3.77
CA PRO A 277 -20.31 8.44 -3.74
C PRO A 277 -21.41 8.30 -2.67
N GLY A 278 -22.61 7.90 -3.09
CA GLY A 278 -23.78 7.77 -2.23
C GLY A 278 -24.55 9.06 -1.93
N LYS A 279 -24.25 10.18 -2.62
CA LYS A 279 -24.99 11.44 -2.51
C LYS A 279 -25.27 12.00 -3.90
N GLU A 280 -26.32 12.80 -4.04
CA GLU A 280 -26.67 13.48 -5.31
C GLU A 280 -25.82 14.74 -5.57
N LYS A 281 -24.93 15.10 -4.65
CA LYS A 281 -24.06 16.26 -4.78
C LYS A 281 -22.70 15.89 -5.37
N SER A 282 -22.08 16.84 -6.06
CA SER A 282 -20.71 16.73 -6.56
C SER A 282 -19.71 17.42 -5.64
N SER A 283 -18.46 16.98 -5.67
CA SER A 283 -17.34 17.64 -4.98
C SER A 283 -16.08 17.61 -5.83
N TRP A 284 -15.15 18.50 -5.50
CA TRP A 284 -13.81 18.48 -6.07
C TRP A 284 -12.97 17.33 -5.52
N TYR A 285 -12.26 16.62 -6.39
CA TYR A 285 -11.28 15.59 -6.08
C TYR A 285 -9.92 15.98 -6.65
N ALA A 286 -8.84 15.68 -5.91
CA ALA A 286 -7.47 16.09 -6.30
C ALA A 286 -6.90 15.33 -7.50
N SER A 287 -7.43 14.14 -7.79
CA SER A 287 -7.04 13.31 -8.92
C SER A 287 -8.06 12.19 -9.19
N THR A 288 -7.91 11.51 -10.32
CA THR A 288 -8.61 10.24 -10.60
C THR A 288 -8.32 9.18 -9.52
N VAL A 289 -7.09 9.11 -9.01
CA VAL A 289 -6.73 8.19 -7.92
C VAL A 289 -7.48 8.51 -6.62
N ALA A 290 -7.59 9.79 -6.27
CA ALA A 290 -8.36 10.23 -5.10
C ALA A 290 -9.85 9.83 -5.24
N TYR A 291 -10.40 9.93 -6.45
CA TYR A 291 -11.78 9.52 -6.72
C TYR A 291 -11.96 7.99 -6.67
N ILE A 292 -11.03 7.22 -7.24
CA ILE A 292 -10.98 5.75 -7.09
C ILE A 292 -10.99 5.37 -5.60
N ALA A 293 -10.19 6.03 -4.76
CA ALA A 293 -10.16 5.76 -3.33
C ALA A 293 -11.51 6.03 -2.65
N ALA A 294 -12.19 7.11 -3.03
CA ALA A 294 -13.53 7.44 -2.53
C ALA A 294 -14.58 6.41 -2.96
N LEU A 295 -14.56 5.97 -4.22
CA LEU A 295 -15.45 4.93 -4.75
C LEU A 295 -15.27 3.59 -4.03
N VAL A 296 -14.01 3.16 -3.84
CA VAL A 296 -13.71 1.92 -3.13
C VAL A 296 -14.15 2.00 -1.67
N LYS A 297 -13.85 3.10 -0.95
CA LYS A 297 -14.34 3.28 0.43
C LYS A 297 -15.86 3.28 0.52
N HIS A 298 -16.53 3.91 -0.43
CA HIS A 298 -18.00 3.90 -0.49
C HIS A 298 -18.53 2.48 -0.64
N ARG A 299 -17.94 1.66 -1.51
CA ARG A 299 -18.36 0.27 -1.64
C ARG A 299 -18.14 -0.52 -0.35
N PHE A 300 -17.03 -0.29 0.36
CA PHE A 300 -16.78 -0.89 1.68
C PHE A 300 -17.85 -0.48 2.71
N LYS A 301 -18.27 0.79 2.72
CA LYS A 301 -19.36 1.28 3.57
C LYS A 301 -20.69 0.60 3.23
N VAL A 302 -21.05 0.49 1.95
CA VAL A 302 -22.29 -0.17 1.49
C VAL A 302 -22.34 -1.65 1.90
N LEU A 303 -21.19 -2.32 1.95
CA LEU A 303 -21.08 -3.70 2.42
C LEU A 303 -21.05 -3.84 3.95
N GLY A 304 -21.15 -2.74 4.69
CA GLY A 304 -21.11 -2.73 6.15
C GLY A 304 -19.73 -3.07 6.74
N LEU A 305 -18.65 -2.90 5.96
CA LEU A 305 -17.27 -3.17 6.37
C LEU A 305 -16.64 -2.01 7.14
N CYS A 306 -17.19 -0.80 6.98
CA CYS A 306 -16.84 0.38 7.76
C CYS A 306 -18.06 1.28 8.00
N ASP A 307 -17.95 2.14 9.00
CA ASP A 307 -18.96 3.13 9.35
C ASP A 307 -18.91 4.37 8.43
N GLU A 308 -19.71 5.39 8.77
CA GLU A 308 -19.77 6.64 8.00
C GLU A 308 -18.47 7.46 8.03
N ARG A 309 -17.63 7.25 9.05
CA ARG A 309 -16.34 7.92 9.24
C ARG A 309 -15.20 7.13 8.59
N GLY A 310 -15.48 5.97 8.01
CA GLY A 310 -14.48 5.08 7.43
C GLY A 310 -13.78 4.20 8.46
N VAL A 311 -14.31 4.10 9.69
CA VAL A 311 -13.78 3.23 10.74
C VAL A 311 -14.28 1.80 10.51
N PRO A 312 -13.41 0.77 10.57
CA PRO A 312 -13.82 -0.63 10.45
C PRO A 312 -14.90 -1.01 11.47
N THR A 313 -15.94 -1.71 11.03
CA THR A 313 -17.03 -2.20 11.91
C THR A 313 -16.69 -3.52 12.62
N GLY A 314 -15.68 -4.25 12.14
CA GLY A 314 -15.23 -5.52 12.69
C GLY A 314 -14.07 -5.38 13.69
N LYS A 315 -13.68 -6.50 14.32
CA LYS A 315 -12.51 -6.56 15.18
C LYS A 315 -11.27 -6.21 14.35
N THR A 316 -10.63 -5.09 14.69
CA THR A 316 -9.30 -4.74 14.18
C THR A 316 -8.30 -5.65 14.88
N ILE A 317 -7.60 -6.49 14.11
CA ILE A 317 -6.67 -7.50 14.61
C ILE A 317 -5.22 -6.95 14.52
N LEU A 318 -4.97 -6.12 13.50
CA LEU A 318 -3.70 -5.47 13.26
C LEU A 318 -3.63 -4.18 14.07
N SER A 319 -2.91 -4.20 15.18
CA SER A 319 -2.66 -3.00 15.98
C SER A 319 -1.53 -2.16 15.40
N VAL A 320 -1.67 -0.85 15.61
CA VAL A 320 -0.59 0.12 15.49
C VAL A 320 0.20 0.08 16.79
N ILE A 321 1.50 -0.09 16.68
CA ILE A 321 2.42 0.15 17.78
C ILE A 321 2.53 1.67 17.92
N GLU A 322 1.92 2.24 18.96
CA GLU A 322 2.14 3.64 19.30
C GLU A 322 3.58 3.82 19.77
N ASN A 323 4.45 4.32 18.89
CA ASN A 323 5.78 4.74 19.31
C ASN A 323 5.67 6.05 20.09
N VAL A 324 5.70 5.94 21.43
CA VAL A 324 5.69 7.06 22.37
C VAL A 324 6.88 8.01 22.13
N ALA A 325 7.99 7.50 21.59
CA ALA A 325 9.24 8.23 21.36
C ALA A 325 9.19 9.36 20.31
N HIS A 326 8.09 9.51 19.55
CA HIS A 326 7.93 10.61 18.58
C HIS A 326 6.72 11.52 18.86
N ARG A 327 6.12 11.44 20.06
CA ARG A 327 5.11 12.43 20.49
C ARG A 327 5.71 13.82 20.73
N ASP A 328 7.03 13.92 20.92
CA ASP A 328 7.72 15.16 21.31
C ASP A 328 8.38 15.90 20.14
N ALA A 329 7.77 15.89 18.95
CA ALA A 329 8.01 16.97 18.01
C ALA A 329 6.98 18.07 18.36
N PRO A 330 7.34 19.15 19.08
CA PRO A 330 6.40 20.20 19.43
C PRO A 330 5.76 20.74 18.15
N ARG A 331 4.45 20.50 18.02
CA ARG A 331 3.63 21.15 17.00
C ARG A 331 3.43 22.57 17.48
N VAL A 332 4.26 23.47 16.96
CA VAL A 332 4.43 24.84 17.42
C VAL A 332 5.17 24.84 18.76
N ALA A 333 6.44 25.29 18.73
CA ALA A 333 7.16 25.60 19.96
C ALA A 333 6.29 26.57 20.77
N GLU A 334 6.07 26.29 22.06
CA GLU A 334 5.57 27.31 22.97
C GLU A 334 6.38 28.60 22.77
N PRO A 335 5.79 29.80 22.89
CA PRO A 335 6.51 31.05 22.72
C PRO A 335 7.76 31.02 23.61
N LEU A 336 8.93 30.92 23.00
CA LEU A 336 10.19 30.93 23.72
C LEU A 336 10.33 32.32 24.34
N HIS A 337 10.45 32.38 25.66
CA HIS A 337 10.54 33.63 26.40
C HIS A 337 11.97 34.19 26.28
N GLY A 338 12.24 34.95 25.21
CA GLY A 338 13.52 35.60 24.91
C GLY A 338 13.47 36.41 23.61
N GLY A 339 14.55 37.12 23.29
CA GLY A 339 14.72 37.79 22.00
C GLY A 339 15.24 36.85 20.91
N ASP A 340 15.04 37.23 19.65
CA ASP A 340 15.56 36.47 18.50
C ASP A 340 17.01 36.85 18.20
N CYS A 341 17.84 35.84 17.90
CA CYS A 341 19.23 36.05 17.55
C CYS A 341 19.37 36.40 16.06
N MET A 342 19.90 37.59 15.77
CA MET A 342 20.11 38.07 14.40
C MET A 342 21.33 37.44 13.71
N GLU A 343 22.20 36.72 14.43
CA GLU A 343 23.37 36.05 13.83
C GLU A 343 23.08 34.61 13.41
N CYS A 344 22.54 33.80 14.32
CA CYS A 344 22.24 32.39 14.02
C CYS A 344 20.76 32.10 13.72
N GLY A 345 19.88 33.10 13.85
CA GLY A 345 18.44 32.94 13.61
C GLY A 345 17.68 32.16 14.69
N ALA A 346 18.31 31.86 15.84
CA ALA A 346 17.66 31.15 16.93
C ALA A 346 16.57 32.03 17.58
N VAL A 347 15.32 31.55 17.53
CA VAL A 347 14.13 32.24 18.06
C VAL A 347 14.10 32.13 19.58
N GLY A 348 13.84 33.24 20.27
CA GLY A 348 13.72 33.29 21.74
C GLY A 348 14.97 32.84 22.51
N ALA A 349 16.14 32.82 21.87
CA ALA A 349 17.39 32.33 22.44
C ALA A 349 18.25 33.43 23.10
N VAL A 350 17.87 34.71 22.95
CA VAL A 350 18.61 35.85 23.51
C VAL A 350 18.06 36.23 24.89
N ARG A 351 18.96 36.26 25.89
CA ARG A 351 18.66 36.74 27.25
C ARG A 351 19.46 38.02 27.52
N ASN A 352 18.80 39.00 28.14
CA ASN A 352 19.44 40.24 28.56
C ASN A 352 19.97 40.07 29.98
N GLU A 353 21.29 40.01 30.11
CA GLU A 353 21.98 39.98 31.40
C GLU A 353 22.90 41.20 31.46
N GLY A 354 22.68 42.09 32.44
CA GLY A 354 23.56 43.25 32.67
C GLY A 354 23.61 44.30 31.55
N GLY A 355 22.57 44.43 30.72
CA GLY A 355 22.51 45.40 29.62
C GLY A 355 23.07 44.90 28.28
N CYS A 356 23.48 43.64 28.21
CA CYS A 356 23.92 42.99 26.97
C CYS A 356 23.02 41.79 26.66
N GLY A 357 22.50 41.72 25.43
CA GLY A 357 21.75 40.56 24.96
C GLY A 357 22.70 39.48 24.48
N THR A 358 22.69 38.31 25.12
CA THR A 358 23.55 37.16 24.74
C THR A 358 22.70 36.00 24.24
N CYS A 359 23.06 35.44 23.09
CA CYS A 359 22.41 34.26 22.53
C CYS A 359 22.92 32.97 23.19
N GLY A 360 22.03 32.21 23.81
CA GLY A 360 22.37 30.92 24.44
C GLY A 360 22.70 29.78 23.47
N VAL A 361 22.55 30.00 22.15
CA VAL A 361 22.81 28.97 21.12
C VAL A 361 24.15 29.19 20.42
N CYS A 362 24.41 30.40 19.92
CA CYS A 362 25.64 30.69 19.18
C CYS A 362 26.65 31.55 19.96
N GLY A 363 26.28 32.06 21.13
CA GLY A 363 27.16 32.89 21.96
C GLY A 363 27.31 34.33 21.49
N SER A 364 26.59 34.77 20.45
CA SER A 364 26.63 36.16 20.00
C SER A 364 26.12 37.10 21.10
N SER A 365 26.82 38.21 21.31
CA SER A 365 26.45 39.22 22.29
C SER A 365 26.40 40.61 21.65
N LYS A 366 25.32 41.35 21.93
CA LYS A 366 25.18 42.76 21.54
C LYS A 366 24.81 43.58 22.75
N CYS A 367 25.69 44.51 23.11
CA CYS A 367 25.45 45.48 24.17
C CYS A 367 24.97 46.77 23.51
N SER A 368 23.85 47.30 23.99
CA SER A 368 23.32 48.60 23.55
C SER A 368 24.08 49.76 24.16
#